data_AF-A0A6I9Y1J2-F1
#
_entry.id   AF-A0A6I9Y1J2-F1
#
_cell.length_a   1.000
_cell.length_b   1.000
_cell.length_c   1.000
_cell.angle_alpha   90.00
_cell.angle_beta   90.00
_cell.angle_gamma   90.00
#
_symmetry.space_group_name_H-M   'P 1'
#
loop_
_entity.id
_entity.type
_entity.pdbx_description
1 polymer ?
#
loop_
_entity_poly.entity_id
_entity_poly.type
_entity_poly.pdbx_seq_one_letter_code
_entity_poly.pdbx_strand_id
1 'polypeptide(L)'
;MAALVVRTSGRLLRKTAEYPAAGGLVADRVGCWNCFQGAKRYLLTEDVLQLRKFQEKKLENEYKIYGQKDAFFKTVEKKLANNALILKPELINVLYLCQSKNEIELVKRTIYRYHEENSNRAFGEFRFGPIFMRLCYELDLEAVALELMKDQTLNGFFGDYTSFNILMDMLFEKGHYEDALNVLLKMDRENIRFNQDTYLLAFAICYKLNSPEAWTFVNTLLEDKHLHGHELSRRTQYFIVALGLKQNDFLKAQYYFSQLQPTESIVYDNLKILLLAAFGNLKNLVETLEKASKIDTYFVRKPNFCKDVIISAREKLELNPDFIIQFEEIVNKLKVSGQINELTLDDLLCEVPHPKGYKMQLLKETKRSQRTLQPLQSFLLTD
;
A
#
# COMPACT_ATOMS: atom_id res chain seq x y z
N MET A 1 -3.30 -37.32 27.70
CA MET A 1 -3.60 -38.60 27.01
C MET A 1 -4.88 -38.37 26.22
N ALA A 2 -4.78 -37.78 25.02
CA ALA A 2 -4.81 -38.48 23.72
C ALA A 2 -6.26 -38.91 23.37
N ALA A 3 -6.86 -38.66 22.21
CA ALA A 3 -6.29 -38.49 20.87
C ALA A 3 -7.29 -37.85 19.88
N LEU A 4 -6.72 -37.20 18.86
CA LEU A 4 -7.08 -37.19 17.43
C LEU A 4 -8.56 -37.27 17.00
N VAL A 5 -8.98 -36.28 16.20
CA VAL A 5 -9.49 -36.55 14.84
C VAL A 5 -8.91 -35.52 13.86
N VAL A 6 -8.19 -36.07 12.88
CA VAL A 6 -7.64 -35.46 11.67
C VAL A 6 -8.72 -35.42 10.58
N ARG A 7 -8.80 -34.34 9.80
CA ARG A 7 -9.37 -34.32 8.43
C ARG A 7 -8.61 -33.28 7.60
N THR A 8 -7.52 -33.65 6.92
CA THR A 8 -7.44 -34.00 5.48
C THR A 8 -8.26 -33.11 4.55
N SER A 9 -7.56 -32.22 3.84
CA SER A 9 -7.89 -31.80 2.47
C SER A 9 -6.62 -31.24 1.82
N GLY A 10 -5.86 -32.14 1.19
CA GLY A 10 -4.68 -31.79 0.40
C GLY A 10 -4.66 -32.69 -0.83
N ARG A 11 -4.80 -32.08 -2.01
CA ARG A 11 -4.29 -32.44 -3.35
C ARG A 11 -5.26 -31.97 -4.42
N LEU A 12 -4.71 -31.28 -5.42
CA LEU A 12 -5.13 -31.04 -6.83
C LEU A 12 -4.71 -29.58 -7.14
N LEU A 13 -3.89 -29.20 -8.12
CA LEU A 13 -3.22 -29.86 -9.25
C LEU A 13 -2.00 -28.97 -9.62
N ARG A 14 -0.85 -29.60 -9.90
CA ARG A 14 0.21 -29.00 -10.71
C ARG A 14 -0.27 -28.94 -12.16
N LYS A 15 -0.22 -27.77 -12.80
CA LYS A 15 0.03 -27.68 -14.25
C LYS A 15 0.95 -26.50 -14.55
N THR A 16 1.95 -26.85 -15.33
CA THR A 16 3.02 -26.11 -15.98
C THR A 16 2.53 -24.95 -16.85
N ALA A 17 3.25 -23.83 -16.83
CA ALA A 17 3.29 -22.88 -17.94
C ALA A 17 4.75 -22.46 -18.15
N GLU A 18 5.33 -23.01 -19.22
CA GLU A 18 6.58 -22.57 -19.81
C GLU A 18 6.37 -21.22 -20.50
N TYR A 19 7.30 -20.28 -20.35
CA TYR A 19 7.45 -19.13 -21.25
C TYR A 19 8.91 -18.99 -21.68
N PRO A 20 9.18 -18.64 -22.95
CA PRO A 20 10.49 -18.80 -23.56
C PRO A 20 11.43 -17.64 -23.24
N ALA A 21 12.71 -17.98 -23.20
CA ALA A 21 13.83 -17.05 -23.23
C ALA A 21 13.94 -16.39 -24.61
N ALA A 22 14.12 -15.07 -24.61
CA ALA A 22 14.76 -14.35 -25.71
C ALA A 22 15.63 -13.23 -25.13
N GLY A 23 16.94 -13.34 -25.36
CA GLY A 23 17.94 -12.42 -24.84
C GLY A 23 18.08 -11.12 -25.64
N GLY A 24 18.89 -10.20 -25.11
CA GLY A 24 19.30 -9.01 -25.84
C GLY A 24 19.90 -7.90 -24.98
N LEU A 25 21.19 -8.06 -24.66
CA LEU A 25 22.24 -7.03 -24.56
C LEU A 25 22.19 -5.94 -23.47
N VAL A 26 23.32 -5.91 -22.77
CA VAL A 26 23.84 -4.98 -21.77
C VAL A 26 24.25 -3.66 -22.44
N ALA A 27 23.85 -2.51 -21.87
CA ALA A 27 24.74 -1.35 -21.71
C ALA A 27 24.15 -0.29 -20.75
N ASP A 28 24.93 -0.08 -19.70
CA ASP A 28 25.18 1.12 -18.90
C ASP A 28 24.14 1.85 -18.02
N ARG A 29 24.59 1.94 -16.76
CA ARG A 29 24.09 2.64 -15.59
C ARG A 29 24.03 4.15 -15.81
N VAL A 30 22.91 4.77 -15.45
CA VAL A 30 22.85 6.03 -14.68
C VAL A 30 21.59 5.95 -13.81
N GLY A 31 21.71 6.38 -12.55
CA GLY A 31 20.73 6.22 -11.48
C GLY A 31 19.29 6.59 -11.88
N CYS A 32 18.35 5.77 -11.42
CA CYS A 32 16.93 5.95 -11.65
C CYS A 32 16.41 7.18 -10.88
N TRP A 33 16.59 8.36 -11.48
CA TRP A 33 16.07 9.63 -10.96
C TRP A 33 14.71 10.00 -11.55
N ASN A 34 14.08 9.13 -12.35
CA ASN A 34 12.78 9.39 -12.94
C ASN A 34 12.02 8.07 -13.17
N CYS A 35 11.43 7.50 -12.12
CA CYS A 35 10.32 6.57 -12.27
C CYS A 35 9.05 7.36 -12.65
N PHE A 36 9.00 7.84 -13.89
CA PHE A 36 7.79 8.38 -14.50
C PHE A 36 7.15 7.29 -15.35
N GLN A 37 6.10 6.65 -14.81
CA GLN A 37 4.86 6.19 -15.48
C GLN A 37 4.19 5.09 -14.64
N GLY A 38 2.96 5.34 -14.17
CA GLY A 38 2.07 4.33 -13.61
C GLY A 38 2.11 4.15 -12.08
N ALA A 39 1.44 5.05 -11.36
CA ALA A 39 0.92 4.90 -9.99
C ALA A 39 1.84 4.24 -8.93
N LYS A 40 2.73 5.03 -8.32
CA LYS A 40 3.33 4.68 -7.02
C LYS A 40 2.25 4.77 -5.94
N ARG A 41 1.59 3.65 -5.64
CA ARG A 41 0.54 3.53 -4.62
C ARG A 41 1.15 2.98 -3.33
N TYR A 42 1.66 3.88 -2.50
CA TYR A 42 2.02 3.58 -1.11
C TYR A 42 0.80 3.80 -0.20
N LEU A 43 0.33 2.75 0.48
CA LEU A 43 -0.68 2.93 1.52
C LEU A 43 -0.05 3.60 2.74
N LEU A 44 1.20 3.24 3.02
CA LEU A 44 2.01 3.80 4.08
C LEU A 44 2.68 5.11 3.67
N THR A 45 2.91 5.96 4.66
CA THR A 45 3.61 7.22 4.50
C THR A 45 5.12 7.04 4.69
N GLU A 46 5.90 8.01 4.21
CA GLU A 46 7.37 7.97 4.28
C GLU A 46 7.92 7.99 5.73
N ASP A 47 7.17 8.48 6.71
CA ASP A 47 7.54 8.38 8.13
C ASP A 47 7.49 6.95 8.68
N VAL A 48 6.62 6.10 8.10
CA VAL A 48 6.53 4.67 8.42
C VAL A 48 7.55 3.87 7.60
N LEU A 49 7.57 4.07 6.28
CA LEU A 49 8.48 3.36 5.38
C LEU A 49 9.94 3.74 5.63
N GLN A 50 10.24 5.00 5.88
CA GLN A 50 11.60 5.53 6.12
C GLN A 50 12.61 5.17 5.02
N LEU A 51 12.19 5.14 3.76
CA LEU A 51 13.05 4.84 2.62
C LEU A 51 14.12 5.91 2.43
N ARG A 52 13.78 7.19 2.59
CA ARG A 52 14.74 8.30 2.51
C ARG A 52 15.80 8.21 3.59
N LYS A 53 15.39 7.98 4.85
CA LYS A 53 16.33 7.80 5.97
C LYS A 53 17.22 6.56 5.77
N PHE A 54 16.69 5.51 5.15
CA PHE A 54 17.47 4.34 4.79
C PHE A 54 18.52 4.68 3.72
N GLN A 55 18.14 5.39 2.66
CA GLN A 55 19.07 5.85 1.60
C GLN A 55 20.17 6.77 2.14
N GLU A 56 19.83 7.73 3.00
CA GLU A 56 20.80 8.60 3.69
C GLU A 56 21.83 7.77 4.46
N LYS A 57 21.39 6.76 5.22
CA LYS A 57 22.29 5.85 5.93
C LYS A 57 23.15 5.00 4.98
N LYS A 58 22.65 4.60 3.81
CA LYS A 58 23.49 3.89 2.82
C LYS A 58 24.64 4.78 2.36
N LEU A 59 24.36 6.04 2.04
CA LEU A 59 25.39 7.02 1.64
C LEU A 59 26.41 7.23 2.76
N GLU A 60 25.97 7.42 4.01
CA GLU A 60 26.88 7.55 5.16
C GLU A 60 27.81 6.35 5.33
N ASN A 61 27.31 5.12 5.14
CA ASN A 61 28.11 3.90 5.26
C ASN A 61 29.06 3.73 4.07
N GLU A 62 28.65 4.12 2.87
CA GLU A 62 29.51 4.13 1.68
C GLU A 62 30.70 5.08 1.85
N TYR A 63 30.47 6.29 2.39
CA TYR A 63 31.56 7.24 2.68
C TYR A 63 32.56 6.71 3.72
N LYS A 64 32.10 5.96 4.73
CA LYS A 64 33.00 5.38 5.75
C LYS A 64 33.96 4.33 5.19
N ILE A 65 33.57 3.66 4.10
CA ILE A 65 34.31 2.53 3.51
C ILE A 65 34.72 2.89 2.07
N TYR A 66 34.95 4.18 1.80
CA TYR A 66 35.19 4.71 0.45
C TYR A 66 36.27 3.92 -0.30
N GLY A 67 35.90 3.30 -1.43
CA GLY A 67 36.78 2.48 -2.26
C GLY A 67 37.10 1.08 -1.73
N GLN A 68 36.57 0.68 -0.57
CA GLN A 68 36.87 -0.61 0.08
C GLN A 68 35.68 -1.58 0.13
N LYS A 69 34.53 -1.23 -0.46
CA LYS A 69 33.32 -2.07 -0.48
C LYS A 69 33.62 -3.50 -0.96
N ASP A 70 34.29 -3.64 -2.11
CA ASP A 70 34.59 -4.96 -2.69
C ASP A 70 35.53 -5.78 -1.80
N ALA A 71 36.51 -5.13 -1.16
CA ALA A 71 37.42 -5.79 -0.23
C ALA A 71 36.69 -6.25 1.04
N PHE A 72 35.76 -5.44 1.55
CA PHE A 72 34.88 -5.80 2.65
C PHE A 72 33.97 -6.99 2.29
N PHE A 73 33.33 -6.98 1.11
CA PHE A 73 32.46 -8.08 0.67
C PHE A 73 33.24 -9.38 0.51
N LYS A 74 34.44 -9.34 -0.10
CA LYS A 74 35.35 -10.50 -0.17
C LYS A 74 35.73 -11.04 1.20
N THR A 75 35.91 -10.15 2.19
CA THR A 75 36.21 -10.54 3.57
C THR A 75 35.02 -11.27 4.20
N VAL A 76 33.80 -10.77 4.02
CA VAL A 76 32.57 -11.44 4.47
C VAL A 76 32.38 -12.79 3.78
N GLU A 77 32.60 -12.86 2.46
CA GLU A 77 32.54 -14.13 1.72
C GLU A 77 33.54 -15.16 2.24
N LYS A 78 34.77 -14.75 2.52
CA LYS A 78 35.79 -15.63 3.12
C LYS A 78 35.37 -16.10 4.51
N LYS A 79 34.73 -15.25 5.32
CA LYS A 79 34.18 -15.65 6.62
C LYS A 79 33.08 -16.70 6.45
N LEU A 80 32.14 -16.48 5.54
CA LEU A 80 31.07 -17.43 5.25
C LEU A 80 31.62 -18.78 4.76
N ALA A 81 32.60 -18.76 3.85
CA ALA A 81 33.24 -19.98 3.34
C ALA A 81 33.96 -20.79 4.42
N ASN A 82 34.51 -20.11 5.43
CA ASN A 82 35.20 -20.74 6.56
C ASN A 82 34.28 -21.00 7.76
N ASN A 83 32.96 -20.81 7.60
CA ASN A 83 31.98 -20.94 8.69
C ASN A 83 32.34 -20.10 9.93
N ALA A 84 32.87 -18.90 9.72
CA ALA A 84 33.30 -17.99 10.78
C ALA A 84 32.16 -17.08 11.27
N LEU A 85 32.35 -16.51 12.47
CA LEU A 85 31.39 -15.61 13.10
C LEU A 85 31.14 -14.33 12.28
N ILE A 86 29.87 -14.00 12.09
CA ILE A 86 29.42 -12.72 11.51
C ILE A 86 29.03 -11.80 12.65
N LEU A 87 29.70 -10.66 12.75
CA LEU A 87 29.41 -9.67 13.78
C LEU A 87 28.24 -8.77 13.38
N LYS A 88 27.53 -8.23 14.37
CA LYS A 88 26.42 -7.27 14.17
C LYS A 88 26.79 -6.10 13.24
N PRO A 89 27.93 -5.40 13.41
CA PRO A 89 28.33 -4.33 12.49
C PRO A 89 28.57 -4.81 11.06
N GLU A 90 29.01 -6.05 10.87
CA GLU A 90 29.26 -6.61 9.54
C GLU A 90 27.95 -6.85 8.79
N LEU A 91 26.95 -7.45 9.45
CA LEU A 91 25.62 -7.59 8.86
C LEU A 91 24.98 -6.23 8.58
N ILE A 92 25.11 -5.27 9.49
CA ILE A 92 24.65 -3.88 9.27
C ILE A 92 25.28 -3.29 8.00
N ASN A 93 26.61 -3.38 7.88
CA ASN A 93 27.33 -2.84 6.73
C ASN A 93 26.96 -3.55 5.43
N VAL A 94 26.83 -4.87 5.43
CA VAL A 94 26.38 -5.64 4.26
C VAL A 94 25.00 -5.17 3.78
N LEU A 95 24.06 -4.94 4.70
CA LEU A 95 22.72 -4.44 4.37
C LEU A 95 22.73 -3.02 3.78
N TYR A 96 23.51 -2.10 4.35
CA TYR A 96 23.58 -0.72 3.87
C TYR A 96 24.44 -0.53 2.62
N LEU A 97 25.46 -1.37 2.39
CA LEU A 97 26.34 -1.29 1.22
C LEU A 97 25.81 -2.05 0.00
N CYS A 98 24.84 -2.95 0.17
CA CYS A 98 24.21 -3.64 -0.96
C CYS A 98 23.50 -2.63 -1.87
N GLN A 99 23.87 -2.60 -3.15
CA GLN A 99 23.39 -1.63 -4.16
C GLN A 99 22.73 -2.31 -5.36
N SER A 100 22.85 -3.63 -5.50
CA SER A 100 22.33 -4.34 -6.68
C SER A 100 21.80 -5.74 -6.36
N LYS A 101 20.93 -6.24 -7.24
CA LYS A 101 20.36 -7.59 -7.14
C LYS A 101 21.43 -8.69 -7.10
N ASN A 102 22.58 -8.48 -7.75
CA ASN A 102 23.69 -9.45 -7.79
C ASN A 102 24.33 -9.68 -6.42
N GLU A 103 24.22 -8.72 -5.50
CA GLU A 103 24.82 -8.80 -4.16
C GLU A 103 23.88 -9.44 -3.13
N ILE A 104 22.62 -9.68 -3.48
CA ILE A 104 21.58 -10.14 -2.56
C ILE A 104 21.85 -11.54 -2.04
N GLU A 105 22.47 -12.41 -2.84
CA GLU A 105 22.83 -13.75 -2.36
C GLU A 105 23.90 -13.70 -1.26
N LEU A 106 24.81 -12.72 -1.29
CA LEU A 106 25.71 -12.48 -0.16
C LEU A 106 24.92 -12.04 1.07
N VAL A 107 23.99 -11.08 0.91
CA VAL A 107 23.13 -10.60 2.01
C VAL A 107 22.36 -11.75 2.65
N LYS A 108 21.70 -12.61 1.86
CA LYS A 108 20.95 -13.78 2.33
C LYS A 108 21.84 -14.68 3.18
N ARG A 109 22.99 -15.11 2.65
CA ARG A 109 23.94 -15.99 3.35
C ARG A 109 24.46 -15.35 4.65
N THR A 110 24.74 -14.05 4.64
CA THR A 110 25.13 -13.31 5.86
C THR A 110 24.02 -13.27 6.91
N ILE A 111 22.75 -13.09 6.50
CA ILE A 111 21.58 -13.13 7.40
C ILE A 111 21.45 -14.51 8.04
N TYR A 112 21.44 -15.58 7.24
CA TYR A 112 21.33 -16.95 7.75
C TYR A 112 22.43 -17.26 8.76
N ARG A 113 23.69 -16.94 8.40
CA ARG A 113 24.83 -17.19 9.29
C ARG A 113 24.72 -16.41 10.60
N TYR A 114 24.39 -15.13 10.53
CA TYR A 114 24.21 -14.30 11.70
C TYR A 114 23.07 -14.80 12.59
N HIS A 115 21.94 -15.20 11.99
CA HIS A 115 20.78 -15.67 12.73
C HIS A 115 21.04 -17.02 13.41
N GLU A 116 21.67 -17.98 12.70
CA GLU A 116 22.07 -19.29 13.25
C GLU A 116 22.92 -19.13 14.52
N GLU A 117 23.87 -18.19 14.53
CA GLU A 117 24.77 -17.93 15.66
C GLU A 117 24.11 -17.21 16.85
N ASN A 118 23.01 -16.50 16.61
CA ASN A 118 22.40 -15.62 17.60
C ASN A 118 20.97 -16.01 18.00
N SER A 119 20.36 -17.01 17.36
CA SER A 119 18.97 -17.51 17.58
C SER A 119 18.64 -17.78 19.06
N ASN A 120 19.61 -18.21 19.86
CA ASN A 120 19.45 -18.54 21.28
C ASN A 120 19.67 -17.35 22.24
N ARG A 121 20.08 -16.17 21.74
CA ARG A 121 20.26 -14.97 22.55
C ARG A 121 18.97 -14.17 22.52
N ALA A 122 18.55 -13.60 23.64
CA ALA A 122 17.35 -12.75 23.70
C ALA A 122 17.44 -11.64 22.64
N PHE A 123 16.73 -11.81 21.52
CA PHE A 123 16.66 -10.84 20.44
C PHE A 123 15.89 -9.62 20.95
N GLY A 124 16.62 -8.59 21.37
CA GLY A 124 16.02 -7.38 21.91
C GLY A 124 16.70 -6.07 21.52
N GLU A 125 17.95 -6.08 21.04
CA GLU A 125 18.68 -4.81 20.93
C GLU A 125 18.71 -4.21 19.52
N PHE A 126 18.64 -5.01 18.45
CA PHE A 126 18.71 -4.48 17.08
C PHE A 126 17.75 -5.15 16.10
N ARG A 127 17.02 -4.33 15.34
CA ARG A 127 15.95 -4.74 14.42
C ARG A 127 16.48 -4.79 12.99
N PHE A 128 16.94 -5.95 12.55
CA PHE A 128 17.46 -6.15 11.19
C PHE A 128 16.36 -6.27 10.13
N GLY A 129 15.24 -6.90 10.48
CA GLY A 129 14.11 -7.13 9.57
C GLY A 129 13.68 -5.88 8.78
N PRO A 130 13.42 -4.73 9.42
CA PRO A 130 13.03 -3.52 8.70
C PRO A 130 14.10 -2.98 7.74
N ILE A 131 15.39 -3.20 8.02
CA ILE A 131 16.48 -2.76 7.13
C ILE A 131 16.48 -3.61 5.86
N PHE A 132 16.39 -4.94 6.03
CA PHE A 132 16.32 -5.86 4.89
C PHE A 132 15.08 -5.64 4.03
N MET A 133 13.93 -5.36 4.64
CA MET A 133 12.70 -5.07 3.91
C MET A 133 12.81 -3.78 3.08
N ARG A 134 13.43 -2.72 3.61
CA ARG A 134 13.72 -1.49 2.84
C ARG A 134 14.71 -1.73 1.71
N LEU A 135 15.73 -2.56 1.94
CA LEU A 135 16.66 -2.96 0.88
C LEU A 135 15.92 -3.67 -0.26
N CYS A 136 15.02 -4.60 0.06
CA CYS A 136 14.20 -5.28 -0.94
C CYS A 136 13.23 -4.32 -1.64
N TYR A 137 12.69 -3.34 -0.90
CA TYR A 137 11.84 -2.29 -1.45
C TYR A 137 12.57 -1.47 -2.52
N GLU A 138 13.75 -0.97 -2.18
CA GLU A 138 14.56 -0.14 -3.08
C GLU A 138 15.00 -0.91 -4.33
N LEU A 139 15.30 -2.20 -4.18
CA LEU A 139 15.80 -3.04 -5.26
C LEU A 139 14.70 -3.78 -6.03
N ASP A 140 13.43 -3.61 -5.70
CA ASP A 140 12.32 -4.31 -6.35
C ASP A 140 12.45 -5.84 -6.25
N LEU A 141 12.49 -6.33 -5.01
CA LEU A 141 12.76 -7.72 -4.64
C LEU A 141 11.69 -8.28 -3.68
N GLU A 142 10.42 -8.01 -3.95
CA GLU A 142 9.28 -8.48 -3.16
C GLU A 142 9.25 -10.00 -3.02
N ALA A 143 9.65 -10.74 -4.06
CA ALA A 143 9.71 -12.19 -4.04
C ALA A 143 10.77 -12.73 -3.06
N VAL A 144 11.94 -12.07 -2.99
CA VAL A 144 13.02 -12.45 -2.06
C VAL A 144 12.62 -12.09 -0.63
N ALA A 145 12.01 -10.93 -0.44
CA ALA A 145 11.52 -10.50 0.88
C ALA A 145 10.46 -11.49 1.42
N LEU A 146 9.55 -11.93 0.56
CA LEU A 146 8.52 -12.91 0.87
C LEU A 146 9.10 -14.29 1.17
N GLU A 147 10.09 -14.76 0.38
CA GLU A 147 10.82 -16.01 0.59
C GLU A 147 11.43 -16.04 2.00
N LEU A 148 12.26 -15.04 2.34
CA LEU A 148 12.96 -15.00 3.63
C LEU A 148 12.01 -14.82 4.80
N MET A 149 10.95 -14.02 4.65
CA MET A 149 9.98 -13.87 5.73
C MET A 149 9.23 -15.17 6.02
N LYS A 150 8.89 -15.95 4.98
CA LYS A 150 8.21 -17.24 5.15
C LYS A 150 9.14 -18.35 5.65
N ASP A 151 10.47 -18.16 5.58
CA ASP A 151 11.45 -19.15 6.02
C ASP A 151 11.39 -19.39 7.54
N GLN A 152 11.15 -20.64 7.91
CA GLN A 152 11.07 -21.07 9.31
C GLN A 152 12.42 -21.04 10.03
N THR A 153 13.52 -21.14 9.30
CA THR A 153 14.88 -21.08 9.86
C THR A 153 15.26 -19.67 10.32
N LEU A 154 14.53 -18.63 9.87
CA LEU A 154 14.68 -17.23 10.26
C LEU A 154 13.62 -16.77 11.26
N ASN A 155 13.00 -17.71 12.00
CA ASN A 155 11.95 -17.38 12.97
C ASN A 155 12.43 -16.33 13.99
N GLY A 156 11.63 -15.30 14.21
CA GLY A 156 11.98 -14.17 15.09
C GLY A 156 12.91 -13.12 14.49
N PHE A 157 13.64 -13.39 13.38
CA PHE A 157 14.52 -12.40 12.74
C PHE A 157 13.73 -11.17 12.25
N PHE A 158 12.50 -11.40 11.75
CA PHE A 158 11.60 -10.37 11.25
C PHE A 158 10.55 -9.91 12.26
N GLY A 159 10.66 -10.28 13.55
CA GLY A 159 9.63 -10.11 14.59
C GLY A 159 9.22 -8.66 14.94
N ASP A 160 9.69 -7.67 14.19
CA ASP A 160 9.23 -6.29 14.25
C ASP A 160 8.06 -6.08 13.27
N TYR A 161 6.93 -5.56 13.74
CA TYR A 161 5.76 -5.24 12.92
C TYR A 161 6.09 -4.37 11.70
N THR A 162 7.10 -3.50 11.80
CA THR A 162 7.58 -2.67 10.69
C THR A 162 8.07 -3.52 9.52
N SER A 163 8.70 -4.67 9.77
CA SER A 163 9.16 -5.58 8.71
C SER A 163 7.98 -6.11 7.90
N PHE A 164 6.93 -6.55 8.61
CA PHE A 164 5.70 -7.06 8.01
C PHE A 164 4.97 -5.95 7.25
N ASN A 165 4.81 -4.77 7.85
CA ASN A 165 4.13 -3.64 7.23
C ASN A 165 4.81 -3.18 5.93
N ILE A 166 6.15 -3.10 5.91
CA ILE A 166 6.91 -2.74 4.69
C ILE A 166 6.71 -3.79 3.60
N LEU A 167 6.75 -5.09 3.93
CA LEU A 167 6.53 -6.15 2.95
C LEU A 167 5.08 -6.14 2.42
N MET A 168 4.09 -5.98 3.30
CA MET A 168 2.69 -5.91 2.91
C MET A 168 2.40 -4.70 2.01
N ASP A 169 2.97 -3.53 2.30
CA ASP A 169 2.85 -2.34 1.43
C ASP A 169 3.48 -2.58 0.06
N MET A 170 4.68 -3.18 0.01
CA MET A 170 5.37 -3.55 -1.23
C MET A 170 4.54 -4.55 -2.07
N LEU A 171 4.02 -5.61 -1.45
CA LEU A 171 3.17 -6.60 -2.12
C LEU A 171 1.85 -5.98 -2.60
N PHE A 172 1.28 -5.07 -1.82
CA PHE A 172 0.06 -4.34 -2.18
C PHE A 172 0.28 -3.45 -3.40
N GLU A 173 1.39 -2.71 -3.45
CA GLU A 173 1.78 -1.88 -4.60
C GLU A 173 1.92 -2.73 -5.87
N LYS A 174 2.46 -3.95 -5.75
CA LYS A 174 2.61 -4.92 -6.84
C LYS A 174 1.34 -5.69 -7.20
N GLY A 175 0.25 -5.51 -6.46
CA GLY A 175 -1.00 -6.24 -6.68
C GLY A 175 -0.98 -7.70 -6.21
N HIS A 176 0.03 -8.11 -5.44
CA HIS A 176 0.15 -9.46 -4.87
C HIS A 176 -0.67 -9.57 -3.57
N TYR A 177 -1.98 -9.37 -3.65
CA TYR A 177 -2.85 -9.22 -2.48
C TYR A 177 -2.99 -10.49 -1.65
N GLU A 178 -3.02 -11.67 -2.27
CA GLU A 178 -3.08 -12.96 -1.59
C GLU A 178 -1.81 -13.22 -0.77
N ASP A 179 -0.64 -12.87 -1.33
CA ASP A 179 0.62 -12.96 -0.61
C ASP A 179 0.70 -11.97 0.55
N ALA A 180 0.20 -10.74 0.36
CA ALA A 180 0.12 -9.76 1.42
C ALA A 180 -0.79 -10.24 2.58
N LEU A 181 -1.94 -10.86 2.26
CA LEU A 181 -2.81 -11.49 3.26
C LEU A 181 -2.10 -12.64 3.99
N ASN A 182 -1.34 -13.47 3.27
CA ASN A 182 -0.56 -14.56 3.89
C ASN A 182 0.52 -14.04 4.85
N VAL A 183 1.15 -12.90 4.53
CA VAL A 183 2.09 -12.21 5.43
C VAL A 183 1.38 -11.72 6.68
N LEU A 184 0.19 -11.10 6.55
CA LEU A 184 -0.62 -10.68 7.69
C LEU A 184 -1.03 -11.85 8.59
N LEU A 185 -1.51 -12.95 8.02
CA LEU A 185 -1.86 -14.17 8.76
C LEU A 185 -0.65 -14.82 9.45
N LYS A 186 0.55 -14.65 8.89
CA LYS A 186 1.77 -15.07 9.57
C LYS A 186 2.09 -14.16 10.76
N MET A 187 1.97 -12.84 10.60
CA MET A 187 2.16 -11.86 11.66
C MET A 187 1.28 -12.16 12.88
N ASP A 188 0.00 -12.48 12.64
CA ASP A 188 -0.97 -12.88 13.65
C ASP A 188 -0.57 -14.18 14.37
N ARG A 189 -0.21 -15.24 13.61
CA ARG A 189 0.27 -16.51 14.16
C ARG A 189 1.54 -16.38 15.01
N GLU A 190 2.40 -15.42 14.68
CA GLU A 190 3.62 -15.11 15.44
C GLU A 190 3.34 -14.19 16.65
N ASN A 191 2.08 -13.85 16.91
CA ASN A 191 1.63 -12.96 17.98
C ASN A 191 2.32 -11.59 17.94
N ILE A 192 2.65 -11.10 16.74
CA ILE A 192 3.23 -9.78 16.56
C ILE A 192 2.09 -8.77 16.64
N ARG A 193 2.15 -7.87 17.62
CA ARG A 193 1.11 -6.87 17.87
C ARG A 193 0.85 -5.99 16.64
N PHE A 194 -0.42 -5.88 16.26
CA PHE A 194 -0.86 -5.00 15.18
C PHE A 194 -0.84 -3.54 15.64
N ASN A 195 -0.37 -2.65 14.76
CA ASN A 195 -0.45 -1.20 14.95
C ASN A 195 -1.47 -0.58 13.97
N GLN A 196 -1.64 0.74 14.00
CA GLN A 196 -2.59 1.44 13.12
C GLN A 196 -2.30 1.21 11.63
N ASP A 197 -1.02 1.15 11.25
CA ASP A 197 -0.59 0.89 9.87
C ASP A 197 -0.90 -0.55 9.44
N THR A 198 -0.70 -1.52 10.33
CA THR A 198 -1.06 -2.92 10.09
C THR A 198 -2.55 -3.05 9.81
N TYR A 199 -3.40 -2.38 10.61
CA TYR A 199 -4.83 -2.37 10.34
C TYR A 199 -5.14 -1.71 8.99
N LEU A 200 -4.58 -0.53 8.70
CA LEU A 200 -4.78 0.11 7.39
C LEU A 200 -4.46 -0.83 6.22
N LEU A 201 -3.31 -1.52 6.27
CA LEU A 201 -2.92 -2.50 5.26
C LEU A 201 -3.89 -3.68 5.20
N ALA A 202 -4.26 -4.25 6.35
CA ALA A 202 -5.19 -5.38 6.43
C ALA A 202 -6.52 -5.07 5.73
N PHE A 203 -7.17 -3.95 6.09
CA PHE A 203 -8.45 -3.57 5.49
C PHE A 203 -8.32 -3.20 4.02
N ALA A 204 -7.20 -2.60 3.60
CA ALA A 204 -6.95 -2.31 2.19
C ALA A 204 -6.74 -3.59 1.36
N ILE A 205 -5.94 -4.55 1.85
CA ILE A 205 -5.73 -5.85 1.21
C ILE A 205 -7.06 -6.59 1.07
N CYS A 206 -7.85 -6.66 2.14
CA CYS A 206 -9.15 -7.32 2.11
C CYS A 206 -10.13 -6.62 1.15
N TYR A 207 -10.09 -5.28 1.08
CA TYR A 207 -10.87 -4.51 0.11
C TYR A 207 -10.51 -4.84 -1.34
N LYS A 208 -9.22 -5.08 -1.62
CA LYS A 208 -8.74 -5.46 -2.96
C LYS A 208 -9.08 -6.90 -3.33
N LEU A 209 -8.93 -7.84 -2.40
CA LEU A 209 -9.33 -9.23 -2.61
C LEU A 209 -10.84 -9.37 -2.83
N ASN A 210 -11.64 -8.60 -2.07
CA ASN A 210 -13.10 -8.58 -2.18
C ASN A 210 -13.74 -9.99 -2.16
N SER A 211 -13.17 -10.93 -1.41
CA SER A 211 -13.69 -12.29 -1.27
C SER A 211 -14.49 -12.44 0.03
N PRO A 212 -15.41 -13.42 0.11
CA PRO A 212 -16.11 -13.73 1.36
C PRO A 212 -15.14 -14.04 2.51
N GLU A 213 -14.04 -14.73 2.22
CA GLU A 213 -12.99 -15.05 3.21
C GLU A 213 -12.32 -13.79 3.74
N ALA A 214 -11.96 -12.85 2.84
CA ALA A 214 -11.41 -11.55 3.24
C ALA A 214 -12.39 -10.75 4.12
N TRP A 215 -13.70 -10.86 3.84
CA TRP A 215 -14.73 -10.24 4.68
C TRP A 215 -14.85 -10.90 6.05
N THR A 216 -14.82 -12.24 6.12
CA THR A 216 -14.84 -12.95 7.42
C THR A 216 -13.64 -12.55 8.28
N PHE A 217 -12.45 -12.47 7.69
CA PHE A 217 -11.24 -12.04 8.38
C PHE A 217 -11.36 -10.59 8.90
N VAL A 218 -11.88 -9.68 8.08
CA VAL A 218 -12.19 -8.29 8.49
C VAL A 218 -13.14 -8.25 9.69
N ASN A 219 -14.22 -9.04 9.68
CA ASN A 219 -15.14 -9.08 10.82
C ASN A 219 -14.46 -9.58 12.09
N THR A 220 -13.62 -10.61 11.98
CA THR A 220 -12.82 -11.10 13.11
C THR A 220 -11.90 -10.01 13.67
N LEU A 221 -11.23 -9.23 12.80
CA LEU A 221 -10.39 -8.11 13.24
C LEU A 221 -11.21 -6.99 13.91
N LEU A 222 -12.42 -6.72 13.43
CA LEU A 222 -13.31 -5.70 13.99
C LEU A 222 -13.89 -6.08 15.36
N GLU A 223 -14.07 -7.39 15.59
CA GLU A 223 -14.52 -7.98 16.85
C GLU A 223 -13.36 -8.21 17.84
N ASP A 224 -12.11 -8.05 17.41
CA ASP A 224 -10.94 -8.20 18.26
C ASP A 224 -10.93 -7.13 19.37
N LYS A 225 -10.89 -7.59 20.62
CA LYS A 225 -10.84 -6.73 21.81
C LYS A 225 -9.60 -5.84 21.83
N HIS A 226 -8.51 -6.25 21.17
CA HIS A 226 -7.33 -5.41 21.03
C HIS A 226 -7.55 -4.22 20.09
N LEU A 227 -8.51 -4.32 19.15
CA LEU A 227 -8.94 -3.21 18.32
C LEU A 227 -9.73 -2.16 19.12
N HIS A 228 -10.52 -2.59 20.11
CA HIS A 228 -11.31 -1.66 20.94
C HIS A 228 -10.45 -0.69 21.77
N GLY A 229 -9.15 -0.95 21.92
CA GLY A 229 -8.18 -0.03 22.52
C GLY A 229 -7.49 0.91 21.52
N HIS A 230 -7.74 0.77 20.22
CA HIS A 230 -7.09 1.53 19.15
C HIS A 230 -8.12 2.28 18.30
N GLU A 231 -8.07 3.62 18.30
CA GLU A 231 -8.90 4.41 17.39
C GLU A 231 -8.47 4.14 15.94
N LEU A 232 -9.38 3.56 15.15
CA LEU A 232 -9.16 3.31 13.73
C LEU A 232 -9.00 4.63 12.99
N SER A 233 -7.96 4.71 12.15
CA SER A 233 -7.77 5.89 11.30
C SER A 233 -8.98 6.07 10.38
N ARG A 234 -9.27 7.33 10.02
CA ARG A 234 -10.34 7.67 9.07
C ARG A 234 -10.22 6.89 7.76
N ARG A 235 -8.99 6.71 7.27
CA ARG A 235 -8.70 5.98 6.04
C ARG A 235 -9.02 4.49 6.18
N THR A 236 -8.69 3.91 7.33
CA THR A 236 -9.07 2.53 7.65
C THR A 236 -10.58 2.36 7.66
N GLN A 237 -11.31 3.30 8.27
CA GLN A 237 -12.78 3.31 8.26
C GLN A 237 -13.36 3.45 6.84
N TYR A 238 -12.75 4.26 5.97
CA TYR A 238 -13.16 4.33 4.56
C TYR A 238 -13.06 2.97 3.85
N PHE A 239 -11.98 2.21 4.06
CA PHE A 239 -11.86 0.86 3.51
C PHE A 239 -12.92 -0.10 4.05
N ILE A 240 -13.22 -0.03 5.35
CA ILE A 240 -14.28 -0.85 5.97
C ILE A 240 -15.65 -0.55 5.33
N VAL A 241 -16.00 0.72 5.18
CA VAL A 241 -17.26 1.14 4.54
C VAL A 241 -17.30 0.68 3.08
N ALA A 242 -16.22 0.91 2.32
CA ALA A 242 -16.14 0.54 0.92
C ALA A 242 -16.22 -0.98 0.70
N LEU A 243 -15.59 -1.77 1.56
CA LEU A 243 -15.67 -3.23 1.52
C LEU A 243 -17.06 -3.72 1.92
N GLY A 244 -17.67 -3.17 2.97
CA GLY A 244 -19.04 -3.51 3.38
C GLY A 244 -20.05 -3.24 2.26
N LEU A 245 -19.91 -2.12 1.53
CA LEU A 245 -20.70 -1.83 0.34
C LEU A 245 -20.51 -2.88 -0.77
N LYS A 246 -19.26 -3.26 -1.08
CA LYS A 246 -18.97 -4.30 -2.10
C LYS A 246 -19.50 -5.69 -1.73
N GLN A 247 -19.54 -6.01 -0.43
CA GLN A 247 -20.04 -7.28 0.11
C GLN A 247 -21.54 -7.26 0.41
N ASN A 248 -22.25 -6.18 0.08
CA ASN A 248 -23.68 -5.95 0.37
C ASN A 248 -24.04 -5.97 1.87
N ASP A 249 -23.09 -5.78 2.78
CA ASP A 249 -23.36 -5.56 4.21
C ASP A 249 -23.54 -4.06 4.48
N PHE A 250 -24.68 -3.54 4.02
CA PHE A 250 -24.99 -2.11 4.08
C PHE A 250 -25.14 -1.59 5.51
N LEU A 251 -25.61 -2.43 6.44
CA LEU A 251 -25.78 -2.06 7.84
C LEU A 251 -24.42 -1.81 8.50
N LYS A 252 -23.45 -2.69 8.29
CA LYS A 252 -22.10 -2.49 8.82
C LYS A 252 -21.42 -1.29 8.15
N ALA A 253 -21.58 -1.14 6.83
CA ALA A 253 -21.07 0.03 6.12
C ALA A 253 -21.66 1.33 6.69
N GLN A 254 -22.96 1.38 6.96
CA GLN A 254 -23.61 2.54 7.57
C GLN A 254 -23.14 2.80 9.01
N TYR A 255 -22.99 1.74 9.81
CA TYR A 255 -22.49 1.85 11.18
C TYR A 255 -21.12 2.54 11.21
N TYR A 256 -20.13 2.03 10.47
CA TYR A 256 -18.79 2.63 10.43
C TYR A 256 -18.80 4.01 9.78
N PHE A 257 -19.66 4.25 8.78
CA PHE A 257 -19.79 5.58 8.18
C PHE A 257 -20.37 6.60 9.17
N SER A 258 -21.29 6.20 10.05
CA SER A 258 -21.88 7.09 11.06
C SER A 258 -20.90 7.52 12.15
N GLN A 259 -19.86 6.72 12.39
CA GLN A 259 -18.76 7.08 13.31
C GLN A 259 -17.83 8.15 12.72
N LEU A 260 -17.85 8.33 11.40
CA LEU A 260 -17.05 9.34 10.72
C LEU A 260 -17.66 10.73 10.92
N GLN A 261 -16.85 11.66 11.42
CA GLN A 261 -17.20 13.08 11.41
C GLN A 261 -17.31 13.58 9.95
N PRO A 262 -18.36 14.35 9.58
CA PRO A 262 -18.45 14.97 8.27
C PRO A 262 -17.20 15.81 7.97
N THR A 263 -16.59 15.57 6.82
CA THR A 263 -15.30 16.18 6.45
C THR A 263 -15.33 16.65 5.01
N GLU A 264 -14.46 17.60 4.67
CA GLU A 264 -14.22 18.04 3.29
C GLU A 264 -13.37 17.04 2.48
N SER A 265 -13.64 15.74 2.62
CA SER A 265 -12.92 14.67 1.93
C SER A 265 -13.70 14.20 0.71
N ILE A 266 -13.03 14.14 -0.45
CA ILE A 266 -13.60 13.59 -1.69
C ILE A 266 -14.08 12.15 -1.46
N VAL A 267 -13.29 11.34 -0.74
CA VAL A 267 -13.65 9.95 -0.42
C VAL A 267 -14.92 9.89 0.45
N TYR A 268 -15.04 10.81 1.43
CA TYR A 268 -16.24 10.88 2.27
C TYR A 268 -17.49 11.20 1.45
N ASP A 269 -17.41 12.22 0.59
CA ASP A 269 -18.51 12.65 -0.27
C ASP A 269 -18.98 11.49 -1.18
N ASN A 270 -18.04 10.75 -1.77
CA ASN A 270 -18.32 9.62 -2.65
C ASN A 270 -18.90 8.41 -1.91
N LEU A 271 -18.36 8.03 -0.76
CA LEU A 271 -18.90 6.94 0.07
C LEU A 271 -20.33 7.27 0.55
N LYS A 272 -20.62 8.55 0.85
CA LYS A 272 -21.96 9.00 1.20
C LYS A 272 -22.95 8.75 0.07
N ILE A 273 -22.59 9.09 -1.17
CA ILE A 273 -23.45 8.86 -2.35
C ILE A 273 -23.70 7.35 -2.55
N LEU A 274 -22.66 6.52 -2.47
CA LEU A 274 -22.81 5.06 -2.60
C LEU A 274 -23.70 4.48 -1.50
N LEU A 275 -23.58 4.94 -0.26
CA LEU A 275 -24.45 4.51 0.84
C LEU A 275 -25.91 4.90 0.59
N LEU A 276 -26.18 6.16 0.20
CA LEU A 276 -27.54 6.59 -0.11
C LEU A 276 -28.15 5.76 -1.25
N ALA A 277 -27.35 5.44 -2.27
CA ALA A 277 -27.76 4.57 -3.38
C ALA A 277 -28.06 3.14 -2.91
N ALA A 278 -27.17 2.56 -2.09
CA ALA A 278 -27.31 1.21 -1.56
C ALA A 278 -28.55 1.02 -0.68
N PHE A 279 -28.89 2.03 0.13
CA PHE A 279 -30.10 2.04 0.97
C PHE A 279 -31.38 2.44 0.20
N GLY A 280 -31.29 2.72 -1.10
CA GLY A 280 -32.43 3.17 -1.88
C GLY A 280 -32.99 4.53 -1.45
N ASN A 281 -32.19 5.36 -0.76
CA ASN A 281 -32.60 6.69 -0.32
C ASN A 281 -32.41 7.71 -1.46
N LEU A 282 -33.16 7.49 -2.55
CA LEU A 282 -33.00 8.18 -3.83
C LEU A 282 -33.24 9.68 -3.71
N LYS A 283 -34.22 10.09 -2.89
CA LYS A 283 -34.51 11.50 -2.63
C LYS A 283 -33.31 12.21 -2.00
N ASN A 284 -32.75 11.67 -0.91
CA ASN A 284 -31.61 12.29 -0.25
C ASN A 284 -30.35 12.26 -1.13
N LEU A 285 -30.21 11.24 -1.99
CA LEU A 285 -29.13 11.17 -2.97
C LEU A 285 -29.22 12.34 -3.95
N VAL A 286 -30.37 12.52 -4.60
CA VAL A 286 -30.60 13.60 -5.58
C VAL A 286 -30.44 14.96 -4.90
N GLU A 287 -31.03 15.17 -3.72
CA GLU A 287 -30.87 16.43 -2.96
C GLU A 287 -29.41 16.72 -2.59
N THR A 288 -28.63 15.69 -2.25
CA THR A 288 -27.21 15.86 -1.91
C THR A 288 -26.41 16.33 -3.13
N LEU A 289 -26.62 15.71 -4.30
CA LEU A 289 -25.97 16.11 -5.55
C LEU A 289 -26.45 17.50 -6.02
N GLU A 290 -27.74 17.79 -5.88
CA GLU A 290 -28.31 19.08 -6.25
C GLU A 290 -27.69 20.21 -5.40
N LYS A 291 -27.61 20.03 -4.08
CA LYS A 291 -26.93 20.97 -3.18
C LYS A 291 -25.48 21.17 -3.58
N ALA A 292 -24.76 20.11 -3.93
CA ALA A 292 -23.38 20.20 -4.39
C ALA A 292 -23.25 20.97 -5.72
N SER A 293 -24.22 20.84 -6.63
CA SER A 293 -24.23 21.53 -7.93
C SER A 293 -24.52 23.04 -7.83
N LYS A 294 -25.18 23.48 -6.75
CA LYS A 294 -25.52 24.89 -6.50
C LYS A 294 -24.36 25.69 -5.89
N ILE A 295 -23.27 25.04 -5.49
CA ILE A 295 -22.10 25.72 -4.92
C ILE A 295 -21.32 26.37 -6.07
N ASP A 296 -21.53 27.67 -6.26
CA ASP A 296 -20.87 28.44 -7.32
C ASP A 296 -19.79 29.41 -6.82
N THR A 297 -19.58 29.50 -5.50
CA THR A 297 -18.60 30.44 -4.93
C THR A 297 -17.18 29.86 -4.94
N TYR A 298 -16.20 30.73 -5.19
CA TYR A 298 -14.78 30.37 -5.15
C TYR A 298 -14.26 30.09 -3.73
N PHE A 299 -14.97 30.59 -2.71
CA PHE A 299 -14.55 30.52 -1.31
C PHE A 299 -14.96 29.23 -0.60
N VAL A 300 -15.88 28.45 -1.18
CA VAL A 300 -16.35 27.18 -0.61
C VAL A 300 -15.81 26.04 -1.47
N ARG A 301 -15.23 25.01 -0.84
CA ARG A 301 -14.82 23.80 -1.56
C ARG A 301 -16.06 23.18 -2.22
N LYS A 302 -16.03 23.06 -3.54
CA LYS A 302 -17.02 22.30 -4.30
C LYS A 302 -16.79 20.78 -4.07
N PRO A 303 -17.79 20.00 -3.61
CA PRO A 303 -17.68 18.55 -3.55
C PRO A 303 -17.34 18.00 -4.93
N ASN A 304 -16.55 16.93 -4.97
CA ASN A 304 -16.12 16.29 -6.20
C ASN A 304 -16.48 14.81 -6.15
N PHE A 305 -17.01 14.27 -7.25
CA PHE A 305 -17.54 12.92 -7.33
C PHE A 305 -16.80 12.11 -8.39
N CYS A 306 -16.52 10.85 -8.07
CA CYS A 306 -15.89 9.93 -9.00
C CYS A 306 -16.92 9.45 -10.03
N LYS A 307 -16.47 9.28 -11.27
CA LYS A 307 -17.34 8.85 -12.38
C LYS A 307 -18.00 7.49 -12.14
N ASP A 308 -17.25 6.53 -11.60
CA ASP A 308 -17.75 5.19 -11.22
C ASP A 308 -18.86 5.27 -10.15
N VAL A 309 -18.74 6.20 -9.20
CA VAL A 309 -19.75 6.43 -8.16
C VAL A 309 -21.04 7.00 -8.75
N ILE A 310 -20.94 7.96 -9.67
CA ILE A 310 -22.10 8.53 -10.37
C ILE A 310 -22.79 7.47 -11.23
N ILE A 311 -22.02 6.61 -11.92
CA ILE A 311 -22.57 5.49 -12.70
C ILE A 311 -23.32 4.51 -11.77
N SER A 312 -22.71 4.11 -10.66
CA SER A 312 -23.36 3.20 -9.70
C SER A 312 -24.63 3.80 -9.07
N ALA A 313 -24.63 5.10 -8.78
CA ALA A 313 -25.81 5.81 -8.30
C ALA A 313 -26.94 5.83 -9.37
N ARG A 314 -26.59 6.04 -10.64
CA ARG A 314 -27.52 6.04 -11.77
C ARG A 314 -28.22 4.69 -11.94
N GLU A 315 -27.50 3.59 -11.85
CA GLU A 315 -28.06 2.23 -11.95
C GLU A 315 -29.15 1.98 -10.90
N LYS A 316 -29.02 2.55 -9.69
CA LYS A 316 -30.05 2.43 -8.63
C LYS A 316 -31.30 3.28 -8.87
N LEU A 317 -31.24 4.23 -9.80
CA LEU A 317 -32.35 5.13 -10.13
C LEU A 317 -33.20 4.61 -11.30
N GLU A 318 -32.78 3.54 -12.00
CA GLU A 318 -33.40 3.04 -13.24
C GLU A 318 -34.91 2.75 -13.14
N LEU A 319 -35.39 2.42 -11.94
CA LEU A 319 -36.81 2.11 -11.69
C LEU A 319 -37.69 3.36 -11.49
N ASN A 320 -37.12 4.57 -11.48
CA ASN A 320 -37.85 5.83 -11.19
C ASN A 320 -37.55 6.93 -12.23
N PRO A 321 -38.37 7.02 -13.31
CA PRO A 321 -38.12 7.94 -14.43
C PRO A 321 -37.95 9.41 -14.01
N ASP A 322 -38.75 9.90 -13.08
CA ASP A 322 -38.69 11.30 -12.63
C ASP A 322 -37.35 11.63 -11.95
N PHE A 323 -36.85 10.70 -11.12
CA PHE A 323 -35.55 10.88 -10.47
C PHE A 323 -34.40 10.78 -11.48
N ILE A 324 -34.51 9.97 -12.53
CA ILE A 324 -33.49 9.87 -13.58
C ILE A 324 -33.34 11.21 -14.30
N ILE A 325 -34.44 11.84 -14.71
CA ILE A 325 -34.40 13.13 -15.43
C ILE A 325 -33.70 14.18 -14.56
N GLN A 326 -34.14 14.33 -13.30
CA GLN A 326 -33.53 15.26 -12.35
C GLN A 326 -32.04 14.96 -12.12
N PHE A 327 -31.70 13.68 -11.96
CA PHE A 327 -30.33 13.25 -11.75
C PHE A 327 -29.42 13.59 -12.94
N GLU A 328 -29.87 13.32 -14.18
CA GLU A 328 -29.09 13.61 -15.39
C GLU A 328 -28.87 15.12 -15.57
N GLU A 329 -29.87 15.95 -15.27
CA GLU A 329 -29.72 17.41 -15.28
C GLU A 329 -28.68 17.89 -14.25
N ILE A 330 -28.71 17.34 -13.04
CA ILE A 330 -27.74 17.66 -11.97
C ILE A 330 -26.34 17.19 -12.36
N VAL A 331 -26.21 15.96 -12.88
CA VAL A 331 -24.93 15.41 -13.32
C VAL A 331 -24.33 16.25 -14.44
N ASN A 332 -25.13 16.73 -15.39
CA ASN A 332 -24.65 17.64 -16.43
C ASN A 332 -24.12 18.96 -15.85
N LYS A 333 -24.80 19.55 -14.86
CA LYS A 333 -24.31 20.74 -14.14
C LYS A 333 -22.98 20.45 -13.43
N LEU A 334 -22.87 19.31 -12.74
CA LEU A 334 -21.64 18.87 -12.06
C LEU A 334 -20.48 18.61 -13.03
N LYS A 335 -20.77 18.10 -14.24
CA LYS A 335 -19.76 17.94 -15.30
C LYS A 335 -19.25 19.29 -15.78
N VAL A 336 -20.15 20.23 -16.09
CA VAL A 336 -19.79 21.58 -16.56
C VAL A 336 -18.98 22.34 -15.50
N SER A 337 -19.29 22.16 -14.22
CA SER A 337 -18.55 22.79 -13.11
C SER A 337 -17.24 22.09 -12.74
N GLY A 338 -16.86 21.00 -13.42
CA GLY A 338 -15.64 20.24 -13.13
C GLY A 338 -15.67 19.46 -11.80
N GLN A 339 -16.85 19.17 -11.28
CA GLN A 339 -17.07 18.44 -10.03
C GLN A 339 -17.15 16.91 -10.22
N ILE A 340 -16.92 16.40 -11.43
CA ILE A 340 -16.81 14.97 -11.70
C ILE A 340 -15.37 14.65 -12.12
N ASN A 341 -14.72 13.77 -11.37
CA ASN A 341 -13.35 13.32 -11.61
C ASN A 341 -13.32 12.02 -12.42
N GLU A 342 -12.32 11.88 -13.29
CA GLU A 342 -12.03 10.63 -14.00
C GLU A 342 -11.36 9.58 -13.11
N LEU A 343 -10.80 9.95 -11.95
CA LEU A 343 -10.32 9.00 -10.95
C LEU A 343 -11.49 8.20 -10.35
N THR A 344 -11.29 6.90 -10.18
CA THR A 344 -12.27 6.02 -9.51
C THR A 344 -12.20 6.19 -7.99
N LEU A 345 -13.25 5.75 -7.29
CA LEU A 345 -13.21 5.73 -5.82
C LEU A 345 -12.09 4.80 -5.30
N ASP A 346 -11.84 3.70 -6.02
CA ASP A 346 -10.76 2.77 -5.74
C ASP A 346 -9.38 3.46 -5.80
N ASP A 347 -9.14 4.30 -6.81
CA ASP A 347 -7.91 5.09 -6.94
C ASP A 347 -7.73 6.04 -5.75
N LEU A 348 -8.79 6.75 -5.35
CA LEU A 348 -8.73 7.69 -4.23
C LEU A 348 -8.52 6.99 -2.88
N LEU A 349 -9.13 5.82 -2.67
CA LEU A 349 -8.92 5.02 -1.47
C LEU A 349 -7.47 4.54 -1.35
N CYS A 350 -6.84 4.20 -2.48
CA CYS A 350 -5.48 3.68 -2.57
C CYS A 350 -4.41 4.75 -2.84
N GLU A 351 -4.77 6.04 -2.85
CA GLU A 351 -3.83 7.15 -3.09
C GLU A 351 -2.91 7.39 -1.88
N VAL A 352 -1.63 7.74 -2.12
CA VAL A 352 -0.67 8.00 -1.03
C VAL A 352 -1.13 9.22 -0.20
N PRO A 353 -1.09 9.17 1.15
CA PRO A 353 -1.34 10.36 1.96
C PRO A 353 -0.18 11.33 1.73
N HIS A 354 -0.44 12.42 1.02
CA HIS A 354 0.56 13.44 0.85
C HIS A 354 0.66 14.33 2.10
N PRO A 355 1.88 14.72 2.53
CA PRO A 355 2.03 15.77 3.51
C PRO A 355 1.28 17.03 3.04
N LYS A 356 0.62 17.73 3.98
CA LYS A 356 -0.14 18.96 3.69
C LYS A 356 0.68 19.89 2.80
N GLY A 357 0.24 20.13 1.55
CA GLY A 357 0.89 21.03 0.59
C GLY A 357 1.15 20.45 -0.81
N TYR A 358 1.10 19.13 -1.01
CA TYR A 358 1.44 18.52 -2.32
C TYR A 358 0.41 18.77 -3.44
N LYS A 359 -0.86 19.03 -3.11
CA LYS A 359 -1.92 19.30 -4.10
C LYS A 359 -1.62 20.49 -5.03
N MET A 360 -0.73 21.41 -4.65
CA MET A 360 -0.32 22.55 -5.49
C MET A 360 0.70 22.18 -6.59
N GLN A 361 1.34 21.00 -6.55
CA GLN A 361 2.33 20.60 -7.57
C GLN A 361 1.69 19.85 -8.74
N LEU A 362 0.74 18.94 -8.52
CA LEU A 362 0.03 18.21 -9.59
C LEU A 362 -0.79 19.15 -10.52
N LEU A 363 -1.39 20.21 -9.96
CA LEU A 363 -2.07 21.25 -10.74
C LEU A 363 -1.11 22.19 -11.51
N LYS A 364 0.18 22.23 -11.14
CA LYS A 364 1.21 22.94 -11.89
C LYS A 364 1.84 22.08 -12.98
N GLU A 365 1.90 20.76 -12.79
CA GLU A 365 2.41 19.81 -13.80
C GLU A 365 1.49 19.70 -15.02
N THR A 366 0.17 19.82 -14.81
CA THR A 366 -0.82 19.92 -15.92
C THR A 366 -0.74 21.25 -16.71
N LYS A 367 0.09 22.22 -16.27
CA LYS A 367 0.34 23.49 -16.96
C LYS A 367 1.74 23.58 -17.60
N ARG A 368 2.45 22.46 -17.76
CA ARG A 368 3.69 22.36 -18.53
C ARG A 368 3.43 21.66 -19.87
N SER A 369 3.83 22.30 -20.96
CA SER A 369 3.79 21.69 -22.30
C SER A 369 4.70 20.46 -22.33
N GLN A 370 4.15 19.29 -22.66
CA GLN A 370 4.91 18.04 -22.79
C GLN A 370 5.91 18.05 -23.96
N ARG A 371 5.83 19.02 -24.87
CA ARG A 371 6.80 19.18 -25.98
C ARG A 371 8.02 20.01 -25.62
N THR A 372 7.92 20.92 -24.64
CA THR A 372 8.99 21.91 -24.37
C THR A 372 9.43 21.97 -22.91
N LEU A 373 8.77 21.24 -22.00
CA LEU A 373 9.09 21.18 -20.55
C LEU A 373 9.18 22.55 -19.85
N GLN A 374 8.61 23.61 -20.45
CA GLN A 374 8.54 24.96 -19.87
C GLN A 374 7.13 25.31 -19.40
N PRO A 375 6.98 26.17 -18.37
CA PRO A 375 5.68 26.65 -17.91
C PRO A 375 5.04 27.55 -18.98
N LEU A 376 3.73 27.38 -19.24
CA LEU A 376 2.96 28.12 -20.27
C LEU A 376 2.97 29.66 -20.12
N GLN A 377 3.51 30.19 -19.03
CA GLN A 377 3.62 31.64 -18.77
C GLN A 377 4.79 32.32 -19.49
N SER A 378 5.71 31.58 -20.11
CA SER A 378 6.87 32.17 -20.80
C SER A 378 6.56 32.78 -22.18
N PHE A 379 5.33 32.65 -22.69
CA PHE A 379 4.93 33.15 -24.01
C PHE A 379 4.11 34.45 -23.98
N LEU A 380 3.94 35.09 -22.82
CA LEU A 380 3.15 36.33 -22.69
C LEU A 380 3.98 37.58 -22.39
N LEU A 381 5.30 37.53 -22.57
CA LEU A 381 6.16 38.71 -22.54
C LEU A 381 7.09 38.70 -23.75
N THR A 382 6.51 38.99 -24.91
CA THR A 382 7.21 39.63 -26.02
C THR A 382 6.50 40.94 -26.28
N ASP A 383 7.09 42.02 -25.77
CA ASP A 383 7.27 43.29 -26.46
C ASP A 383 8.62 43.88 -26.01
#